data_AF-F4XJJ7-F1
#
_entry.id   AF-F4XJJ7-F1
#
_cell.length_a   1.000
_cell.length_b   1.000
_cell.length_c   1.000
_cell.angle_alpha   90.00
_cell.angle_beta   90.00
_cell.angle_gamma   90.00
#
_symmetry.space_group_name_H-M   'P 1'
#
loop_
_entity.id
_entity.type
_entity.pdbx_description
1 polymer ?
#
loop_
_entity_poly.entity_id
_entity_poly.type
_entity_poly.pdbx_seq_one_letter_code
_entity_poly.pdbx_strand_id
1 'polypeptide(L)'
;MTRKLTTLFGTVRVNRIGYGGRKLNSLSPLDAELNLPPSQYSHGLTERVAVEVARSGFGETVEIISQTTAAKVGKRQVEELAFNSACDFDQFYHQQQSHIEQSPQTGEIVVITVEGLGVVMLKEDLRAHKRIRALAKSKKLNKRLTLGEKRNSKRMATVASVYTIDPFVRTPEQIVNPEGEELDIKELKRPKPQSKRVWASLIKQPEVVISEAFDEVLHRRSTQQKHFCALVDGNKTQLSRFEEVCEQTPD
;
A
#
# COMPACT_ATOMS: atom_id res chain seq x y z
N MET A 1 2.11 -36.57 -17.29
CA MET A 1 1.25 -35.37 -17.52
C MET A 1 2.13 -34.19 -17.89
N THR A 2 1.65 -33.30 -18.76
CA THR A 2 2.41 -32.10 -19.16
C THR A 2 1.64 -30.85 -18.75
N ARG A 3 2.35 -29.88 -18.16
CA ARG A 3 1.81 -28.61 -17.72
C ARG A 3 2.50 -27.47 -18.46
N LYS A 4 1.74 -26.44 -18.87
CA LYS A 4 2.33 -25.20 -19.38
C LYS A 4 2.67 -24.29 -18.20
N LEU A 5 3.88 -23.74 -18.21
CA LEU A 5 4.33 -22.73 -17.27
C LEU A 5 4.84 -21.53 -18.06
N THR A 6 4.18 -20.39 -17.92
CA THR A 6 4.59 -19.13 -18.54
C THR A 6 5.56 -18.42 -17.60
N THR A 7 6.78 -18.24 -18.08
CA THR A 7 7.88 -17.56 -17.38
C THR A 7 8.20 -16.23 -18.04
N LEU A 8 9.14 -15.47 -17.46
CA LEU A 8 9.70 -14.26 -18.10
C LEU A 8 10.31 -14.55 -19.49
N PHE A 9 10.80 -15.78 -19.71
CA PHE A 9 11.41 -16.21 -20.97
C PHE A 9 10.41 -16.91 -21.91
N GLY A 10 9.12 -16.84 -21.60
CA GLY A 10 8.05 -17.42 -22.40
C GLY A 10 7.49 -18.71 -21.80
N THR A 11 6.64 -19.37 -22.58
CA THR A 11 5.91 -20.57 -22.12
C THR A 11 6.75 -21.83 -22.31
N VAL A 12 7.07 -22.49 -21.21
CA VAL A 12 7.74 -23.79 -21.20
C VAL A 12 6.73 -24.90 -20.87
N ARG A 13 7.08 -26.13 -21.26
CA ARG A 13 6.30 -27.33 -20.92
C ARG A 13 7.04 -28.11 -19.84
N VAL A 14 6.41 -28.26 -18.69
CA VAL A 14 6.92 -29.08 -17.58
C VAL A 14 6.30 -30.47 -17.70
N ASN A 15 7.13 -31.47 -17.92
CA ASN A 15 6.74 -32.87 -17.95
C ASN A 15 6.90 -33.46 -16.55
N ARG A 16 5.85 -34.09 -16.04
CA ARG A 16 5.79 -34.61 -14.67
C ARG A 16 5.03 -35.92 -14.59
N ILE A 17 5.41 -36.75 -13.62
CA ILE A 17 4.68 -37.97 -13.27
C ILE A 17 3.53 -37.59 -12.34
N GLY A 18 2.32 -38.06 -12.68
CA GLY A 18 1.14 -37.91 -11.83
C GLY A 18 0.79 -39.24 -11.18
N TYR A 19 0.63 -39.23 -9.86
CA TYR A 19 0.16 -40.36 -9.06
C TYR A 19 -1.31 -40.14 -8.74
N GLY A 20 -2.18 -41.07 -9.15
CA GLY A 20 -3.62 -40.93 -8.97
C GLY A 20 -4.34 -42.27 -9.00
N GLY A 21 -5.56 -42.27 -8.47
CA GLY A 21 -6.46 -43.43 -8.46
C GLY A 21 -7.79 -43.12 -9.17
N ARG A 22 -8.63 -44.15 -9.34
CA ARG A 22 -9.95 -43.99 -9.99
C ARG A 22 -10.80 -42.97 -9.21
N LYS A 23 -11.30 -41.93 -9.90
CA LYS A 23 -12.07 -40.81 -9.33
C LYS A 23 -11.32 -39.94 -8.31
N LEU A 24 -9.98 -40.02 -8.24
CA LEU A 24 -9.16 -39.15 -7.40
C LEU A 24 -8.37 -38.16 -8.25
N ASN A 25 -8.18 -36.95 -7.72
CA ASN A 25 -7.29 -35.97 -8.33
C ASN A 25 -5.85 -36.51 -8.31
N SER A 26 -5.14 -36.41 -9.42
CA SER A 26 -3.74 -36.84 -9.50
C SER A 26 -2.83 -35.84 -8.81
N LEU A 27 -1.96 -36.33 -7.93
CA LEU A 27 -0.89 -35.54 -7.31
C LEU A 27 0.38 -35.64 -8.15
N SER A 28 1.15 -34.57 -8.23
CA SER A 28 2.46 -34.58 -8.90
C SER A 28 3.51 -34.03 -7.95
N PRO A 29 4.30 -34.89 -7.27
CA PRO A 29 5.29 -34.48 -6.28
C PRO A 29 6.28 -33.42 -6.79
N LEU A 30 6.60 -33.47 -8.09
CA LEU A 30 7.49 -32.51 -8.75
C LEU A 30 6.98 -31.05 -8.65
N ASP A 31 5.67 -30.82 -8.55
CA ASP A 31 5.14 -29.46 -8.36
C ASP A 31 5.53 -28.90 -6.99
N ALA A 32 5.58 -29.73 -5.95
CA ALA A 32 6.01 -29.30 -4.62
C ALA A 32 7.53 -29.14 -4.55
N GLU A 33 8.28 -30.08 -5.13
CA GLU A 33 9.75 -30.04 -5.15
C GLU A 33 10.27 -28.80 -5.89
N LEU A 34 9.67 -28.44 -7.02
CA LEU A 34 10.02 -27.26 -7.78
C LEU A 34 9.29 -25.99 -7.32
N ASN A 35 8.48 -26.08 -6.25
CA ASN A 35 7.61 -25.01 -5.76
C ASN A 35 6.86 -24.31 -6.90
N LEU A 36 6.21 -25.10 -7.77
CA LEU A 36 5.46 -24.57 -8.89
C LEU A 36 4.20 -23.88 -8.38
N PRO A 37 3.85 -22.69 -8.91
CA PRO A 37 2.62 -22.03 -8.54
C PRO A 37 1.41 -22.90 -8.92
N PRO A 38 0.21 -22.67 -8.37
CA PRO A 38 -1.00 -23.34 -8.85
C PRO A 38 -1.47 -22.80 -10.23
N SER A 39 -1.11 -21.56 -10.58
CA SER A 39 -1.50 -20.91 -11.84
C SER A 39 -0.53 -21.21 -12.99
N GLN A 40 -0.92 -20.93 -14.24
CA GLN A 40 -0.01 -21.08 -15.39
C GLN A 40 1.22 -20.15 -15.31
N TYR A 41 1.18 -19.07 -14.52
CA TYR A 41 2.23 -18.06 -14.48
C TYR A 41 3.23 -18.35 -13.36
N SER A 42 4.53 -18.34 -13.69
CA SER A 42 5.62 -18.54 -12.72
C SER A 42 5.65 -17.46 -11.65
N HIS A 43 6.21 -17.76 -10.47
CA HIS A 43 6.36 -16.78 -9.38
C HIS A 43 7.09 -15.51 -9.82
N GLY A 44 8.20 -15.61 -10.54
CA GLY A 44 8.94 -14.42 -11.01
C GLY A 44 8.16 -13.55 -11.99
N LEU A 45 7.26 -14.14 -12.79
CA LEU A 45 6.35 -13.37 -13.65
C LEU A 45 5.24 -12.69 -12.82
N THR A 46 4.67 -13.40 -11.84
CA THR A 46 3.67 -12.86 -10.91
C THR A 46 4.25 -11.68 -10.13
N GLU A 47 5.46 -11.83 -9.59
CA GLU A 47 6.20 -10.76 -8.91
C GLU A 47 6.41 -9.56 -9.84
N ARG A 48 6.88 -9.81 -11.07
CA ARG A 48 7.06 -8.73 -12.06
C ARG A 48 5.76 -7.98 -12.32
N VAL A 49 4.65 -8.70 -12.51
CA VAL A 49 3.33 -8.08 -12.69
C VAL A 49 2.94 -7.24 -11.48
N ALA A 50 3.12 -7.76 -10.26
CA ALA A 50 2.79 -7.02 -9.03
C ALA A 50 3.57 -5.71 -8.90
N VAL A 51 4.87 -5.73 -9.20
CA VAL A 51 5.74 -4.53 -9.17
C VAL A 51 5.32 -3.49 -10.20
N GLU A 52 5.02 -3.91 -11.43
CA GLU A 52 4.64 -2.96 -12.49
C GLU A 52 3.23 -2.38 -12.26
N VAL A 53 2.26 -3.19 -11.80
CA VAL A 53 0.91 -2.70 -11.46
C VAL A 53 0.94 -1.67 -10.32
N ALA A 54 1.89 -1.80 -9.38
CA ALA A 54 2.04 -0.83 -8.31
C ALA A 54 2.50 0.56 -8.81
N ARG A 55 3.09 0.63 -10.01
CA ARG A 55 3.65 1.84 -10.61
C ARG A 55 2.80 2.41 -11.74
N SER A 56 2.11 1.53 -12.48
CA SER A 56 1.46 1.82 -13.75
C SER A 56 0.05 1.22 -13.82
N GLY A 57 -0.74 1.65 -14.81
CA GLY A 57 -2.06 1.05 -15.03
C GLY A 57 -1.97 -0.39 -15.54
N PHE A 58 -3.05 -1.18 -15.39
CA PHE A 58 -3.08 -2.57 -15.87
C PHE A 58 -2.83 -2.71 -17.38
N GLY A 59 -3.35 -1.79 -18.20
CA GLY A 59 -3.12 -1.81 -19.65
C GLY A 59 -1.65 -1.58 -20.01
N GLU A 60 -1.05 -0.56 -19.39
CA GLU A 60 0.38 -0.26 -19.54
C GLU A 60 1.25 -1.42 -19.02
N THR A 61 0.86 -2.06 -17.92
CA THR A 61 1.55 -3.25 -17.42
C THR A 61 1.57 -4.38 -18.44
N VAL A 62 0.46 -4.63 -19.15
CA VAL A 62 0.42 -5.63 -20.22
C VAL A 62 1.45 -5.29 -21.32
N GLU A 63 1.54 -4.02 -21.69
CA GLU A 63 2.51 -3.54 -22.69
C GLU A 63 3.95 -3.72 -22.19
N ILE A 64 4.25 -3.29 -20.98
CA ILE A 64 5.58 -3.43 -20.35
C ILE A 64 6.01 -4.89 -20.31
N ILE A 65 5.15 -5.79 -19.83
CA ILE A 65 5.45 -7.23 -19.77
C ILE A 65 5.68 -7.79 -21.17
N SER A 66 4.84 -7.41 -22.14
CA SER A 66 4.96 -7.88 -23.53
C SER A 66 6.23 -7.39 -24.24
N GLN A 67 6.76 -6.23 -23.85
CA GLN A 67 7.97 -5.61 -24.44
C GLN A 67 9.26 -6.07 -23.76
N THR A 68 9.24 -6.26 -22.45
CA THR A 68 10.45 -6.56 -21.65
C THR A 68 10.65 -8.06 -21.41
N THR A 69 9.63 -8.88 -21.70
CA THR A 69 9.65 -10.32 -21.47
C THR A 69 9.10 -11.07 -22.67
N ALA A 70 9.36 -12.38 -22.76
CA ALA A 70 8.71 -13.25 -23.74
C ALA A 70 7.35 -13.79 -23.25
N ALA A 71 6.88 -13.36 -22.07
CA ALA A 71 5.56 -13.69 -21.57
C ALA A 71 4.48 -12.88 -22.31
N LYS A 72 3.32 -13.52 -22.55
CA LYS A 72 2.09 -12.84 -22.94
C LYS A 72 1.06 -13.07 -21.86
N VAL A 73 0.61 -11.99 -21.24
CA VAL A 73 -0.37 -12.00 -20.14
C VAL A 73 -1.49 -11.05 -20.54
N GLY A 74 -2.72 -11.56 -20.62
CA GLY A 74 -3.89 -10.74 -20.91
C GLY A 74 -4.22 -9.80 -19.75
N LYS A 75 -4.90 -8.68 -20.05
CA LYS A 75 -5.25 -7.67 -19.04
C LYS A 75 -6.01 -8.26 -17.84
N ARG A 76 -6.99 -9.14 -18.10
CA ARG A 76 -7.75 -9.81 -17.04
C ARG A 76 -6.83 -10.63 -16.12
N GLN A 77 -5.86 -11.35 -16.69
CA GLN A 77 -4.92 -12.13 -15.90
C GLN A 77 -3.94 -11.25 -15.13
N VAL A 78 -3.55 -10.09 -15.67
CA VAL A 78 -2.78 -9.08 -14.91
C VAL A 78 -3.57 -8.61 -13.70
N GLU A 79 -4.86 -8.31 -13.84
CA GLU A 79 -5.74 -7.91 -12.74
C GLU A 79 -5.85 -9.02 -11.67
N GLU A 80 -6.07 -10.27 -12.10
CA GLU A 80 -6.14 -11.43 -11.20
C GLU A 80 -4.80 -11.69 -10.48
N LEU A 81 -3.67 -11.57 -11.18
CA LEU A 81 -2.34 -11.72 -10.59
C LEU A 81 -2.07 -10.62 -9.55
N ALA A 82 -2.41 -9.37 -9.85
CA ALA A 82 -2.26 -8.26 -8.91
C ALA A 82 -3.14 -8.45 -7.67
N PHE A 83 -4.40 -8.85 -7.85
CA PHE A 83 -5.31 -9.13 -6.73
C PHE A 83 -4.77 -10.25 -5.84
N ASN A 84 -4.33 -11.36 -6.44
CA ASN A 84 -3.80 -12.50 -5.69
C ASN A 84 -2.46 -12.18 -5.00
N SER A 85 -1.70 -11.22 -5.52
CA SER A 85 -0.42 -10.79 -4.92
C SER A 85 -0.60 -9.82 -3.75
N ALA A 86 -1.82 -9.30 -3.52
CA ALA A 86 -2.12 -8.37 -2.44
C ALA A 86 -2.90 -9.02 -1.28
N CYS A 87 -3.02 -10.36 -1.27
CA CYS A 87 -3.91 -11.08 -0.36
C CYS A 87 -3.38 -11.16 1.09
N ASP A 88 -2.10 -10.97 1.29
CA ASP A 88 -1.38 -11.16 2.55
C ASP A 88 -0.88 -9.84 3.15
N PHE A 89 -1.40 -8.69 2.70
CA PHE A 89 -0.94 -7.36 3.11
C PHE A 89 -0.84 -7.18 4.63
N ASP A 90 -1.90 -7.51 5.39
CA ASP A 90 -1.89 -7.38 6.85
C ASP A 90 -0.85 -8.35 7.48
N GLN A 91 -0.78 -9.59 7.01
CA GLN A 91 0.16 -10.60 7.51
C GLN A 91 1.63 -10.21 7.23
N PHE A 92 1.92 -9.67 6.05
CA PHE A 92 3.25 -9.19 5.69
C PHE A 92 3.75 -8.12 6.66
N TYR A 93 2.92 -7.11 6.96
CA TYR A 93 3.31 -6.06 7.90
C TYR A 93 3.38 -6.54 9.35
N HIS A 94 2.55 -7.52 9.76
CA HIS A 94 2.70 -8.16 11.07
C HIS A 94 4.05 -8.89 11.21
N GLN A 95 4.47 -9.63 10.19
CA GLN A 95 5.78 -10.28 10.18
C GLN A 95 6.92 -9.25 10.13
N GLN A 96 6.75 -8.16 9.39
CA GLN A 96 7.78 -7.11 9.35
C GLN A 96 7.96 -6.40 10.70
N GLN A 97 6.89 -6.22 11.47
CA GLN A 97 6.94 -5.63 12.81
C GLN A 97 7.83 -6.45 13.75
N SER A 98 7.73 -7.78 13.75
CA SER A 98 8.59 -8.64 14.59
C SER A 98 10.06 -8.62 14.17
N HIS A 99 10.36 -8.31 12.90
CA HIS A 99 11.74 -8.11 12.46
C HIS A 99 12.32 -6.74 12.86
N ILE A 100 11.49 -5.69 12.97
CA ILE A 100 11.95 -4.35 13.37
C ILE A 100 12.42 -4.34 14.83
N GLU A 101 11.82 -5.16 15.71
CA GLU A 101 12.27 -5.35 17.09
C GLU A 101 13.76 -5.72 17.22
N GLN A 102 14.38 -6.22 16.14
CA GLN A 102 15.77 -6.67 16.10
C GLN A 102 16.74 -5.62 15.51
N SER A 103 16.24 -4.44 15.10
CA SER A 103 17.02 -3.40 14.40
C SER A 103 17.66 -2.38 15.38
N PRO A 104 18.81 -1.75 15.05
CA PRO A 104 19.49 -0.80 15.92
C PRO A 104 18.66 0.45 16.24
N GLN A 105 19.16 1.25 17.19
CA GLN A 105 18.65 2.58 17.56
C GLN A 105 18.12 3.35 16.33
N THR A 106 16.82 3.61 16.32
CA THR A 106 16.16 4.44 15.31
C THR A 106 16.05 5.88 15.78
N GLY A 107 15.72 6.82 14.89
CA GLY A 107 15.71 8.25 15.22
C GLY A 107 14.85 8.64 16.42
N GLU A 108 15.22 9.77 17.04
CA GLU A 108 14.70 10.24 18.33
C GLU A 108 13.23 10.67 18.27
N ILE A 109 12.71 11.03 17.10
CA ILE A 109 11.34 11.47 16.91
C ILE A 109 10.55 10.36 16.23
N VAL A 110 9.46 9.92 16.84
CA VAL A 110 8.43 9.10 16.19
C VAL A 110 7.33 10.00 15.65
N VAL A 111 7.06 9.87 14.35
CA VAL A 111 6.07 10.67 13.64
C VAL A 111 4.94 9.76 13.15
N ILE A 112 3.71 10.14 13.47
CA ILE A 112 2.50 9.59 12.86
C ILE A 112 1.88 10.63 11.92
N THR A 113 1.51 10.21 10.73
CA THR A 113 0.82 11.05 9.75
C THR A 113 -0.51 10.41 9.37
N VAL A 114 -1.61 11.17 9.32
CA VAL A 114 -2.91 10.64 8.86
C VAL A 114 -3.56 11.61 7.88
N GLU A 115 -4.11 11.04 6.80
CA GLU A 115 -4.76 11.78 5.73
C GLU A 115 -6.01 11.02 5.21
N GLY A 116 -7.03 11.76 4.80
CA GLY A 116 -8.17 11.24 4.05
C GLY A 116 -8.03 11.38 2.54
N LEU A 117 -7.80 10.28 1.82
CA LEU A 117 -7.71 10.29 0.36
C LEU A 117 -9.03 9.90 -0.32
N GLY A 118 -9.56 10.77 -1.19
CA GLY A 118 -10.80 10.49 -1.93
C GLY A 118 -10.60 9.70 -3.23
N VAL A 119 -10.88 8.39 -3.21
CA VAL A 119 -10.77 7.46 -4.35
C VAL A 119 -12.08 7.42 -5.13
N VAL A 120 -12.00 7.60 -6.46
CA VAL A 120 -13.16 7.47 -7.36
C VAL A 120 -13.53 6.00 -7.50
N MET A 121 -14.81 5.68 -7.31
CA MET A 121 -15.29 4.30 -7.33
C MET A 121 -16.23 4.03 -8.52
N LEU A 122 -16.29 2.77 -8.94
CA LEU A 122 -17.43 2.26 -9.70
C LEU A 122 -18.69 2.34 -8.82
N LYS A 123 -19.86 2.43 -9.47
CA LYS A 123 -21.13 2.59 -8.75
C LYS A 123 -21.40 1.42 -7.79
N GLU A 124 -21.06 0.21 -8.22
CA GLU A 124 -21.19 -1.03 -7.43
C GLU A 124 -20.27 -1.07 -6.20
N ASP A 125 -19.18 -0.32 -6.18
CA ASP A 125 -18.25 -0.30 -5.04
C ASP A 125 -18.48 0.86 -4.07
N LEU A 126 -19.47 1.72 -4.33
CA LEU A 126 -19.90 2.75 -3.41
C LEU A 126 -20.62 2.15 -2.20
N ARG A 127 -20.51 2.83 -1.04
CA ARG A 127 -21.35 2.56 0.13
C ARG A 127 -22.82 2.69 -0.25
N ALA A 128 -23.69 1.85 0.32
CA ALA A 128 -25.10 1.71 -0.07
C ALA A 128 -25.82 3.06 -0.26
N HIS A 129 -25.73 3.98 0.72
CA HIS A 129 -26.37 5.30 0.61
C HIS A 129 -25.82 6.15 -0.57
N LYS A 130 -24.50 6.14 -0.81
CA LYS A 130 -23.89 6.87 -1.94
C LYS A 130 -24.22 6.19 -3.27
N ARG A 131 -24.34 4.86 -3.28
CA ARG A 131 -24.74 4.09 -4.47
C ARG A 131 -26.13 4.49 -4.94
N ILE A 132 -27.11 4.52 -4.04
CA ILE A 132 -28.48 4.97 -4.33
C ILE A 132 -28.45 6.38 -4.93
N ARG A 133 -27.72 7.31 -4.29
CA ARG A 133 -27.58 8.68 -4.80
C ARG A 133 -26.89 8.75 -6.17
N ALA A 134 -25.88 7.92 -6.42
CA ALA A 134 -25.16 7.89 -7.69
C ALA A 134 -25.98 7.26 -8.83
N LEU A 135 -26.87 6.32 -8.52
CA LEU A 135 -27.81 5.72 -9.47
C LEU A 135 -28.96 6.68 -9.81
N ALA A 136 -29.50 7.39 -8.81
CA ALA A 136 -30.54 8.39 -9.01
C ALA A 136 -30.04 9.66 -9.72
N LYS A 137 -28.73 9.83 -9.89
CA LYS A 137 -28.14 11.02 -10.49
C LYS A 137 -28.20 10.96 -12.01
N SER A 138 -28.92 11.91 -12.61
CA SER A 138 -28.88 12.20 -14.05
C SER A 138 -28.04 13.46 -14.33
N LYS A 139 -27.41 13.50 -15.51
CA LYS A 139 -26.76 14.73 -15.98
C LYS A 139 -27.85 15.75 -16.32
N LYS A 140 -27.74 16.95 -15.77
CA LYS A 140 -28.67 18.06 -16.07
C LYS A 140 -28.35 18.76 -17.38
N LEU A 141 -27.08 18.79 -17.75
CA LEU A 141 -26.57 19.40 -18.98
C LEU A 141 -25.57 18.46 -19.66
N ASN A 142 -25.52 18.49 -21.00
CA ASN A 142 -24.68 17.57 -21.78
C ASN A 142 -23.20 17.97 -21.80
N LYS A 143 -22.90 19.28 -21.89
CA LYS A 143 -21.53 19.79 -22.13
C LYS A 143 -20.79 20.22 -20.86
N ARG A 144 -21.48 20.57 -19.78
CA ARG A 144 -20.87 21.08 -18.55
C ARG A 144 -21.61 20.62 -17.31
N LEU A 145 -20.92 20.64 -16.18
CA LEU A 145 -21.52 20.39 -14.87
C LEU A 145 -22.30 21.62 -14.40
N THR A 146 -23.43 21.40 -13.75
CA THR A 146 -24.16 22.44 -13.02
C THR A 146 -23.48 22.75 -11.69
N LEU A 147 -23.80 23.90 -11.08
CA LEU A 147 -23.22 24.28 -9.79
C LEU A 147 -23.49 23.19 -8.74
N GLY A 148 -22.44 22.75 -8.05
CA GLY A 148 -22.51 21.66 -7.06
C GLY A 148 -22.55 20.24 -7.66
N GLU A 149 -22.65 20.08 -8.98
CA GLU A 149 -22.68 18.78 -9.63
C GLU A 149 -21.27 18.17 -9.72
N LYS A 150 -21.04 17.06 -9.01
CA LYS A 150 -19.79 16.30 -9.10
C LYS A 150 -19.85 15.22 -10.18
N ARG A 151 -18.88 15.17 -11.09
CA ARG A 151 -18.81 14.13 -12.15
C ARG A 151 -18.75 12.72 -11.60
N ASN A 152 -17.94 12.51 -10.57
CA ASN A 152 -17.63 11.21 -9.99
C ASN A 152 -18.07 11.13 -8.52
N SER A 153 -18.26 9.91 -8.04
CA SER A 153 -18.50 9.61 -6.63
C SER A 153 -17.28 8.96 -6.02
N LYS A 154 -16.92 9.40 -4.81
CA LYS A 154 -15.70 8.97 -4.11
C LYS A 154 -16.00 8.24 -2.80
N ARG A 155 -15.17 7.27 -2.46
CA ARG A 155 -14.97 6.76 -1.09
C ARG A 155 -13.72 7.42 -0.51
N MET A 156 -13.78 7.74 0.78
CA MET A 156 -12.61 8.25 1.51
C MET A 156 -11.85 7.03 2.03
N ALA A 157 -10.62 6.87 1.56
CA ALA A 157 -9.63 6.00 2.19
C ALA A 157 -8.99 6.75 3.36
N THR A 158 -8.70 6.04 4.43
CA THR A 158 -7.83 6.55 5.49
C THR A 158 -6.43 6.04 5.21
N VAL A 159 -5.49 6.96 5.09
CA VAL A 159 -4.06 6.65 4.92
C VAL A 159 -3.36 7.10 6.18
N ALA A 160 -2.60 6.20 6.79
CA ALA A 160 -1.76 6.49 7.94
C ALA A 160 -0.32 6.07 7.63
N SER A 161 0.65 6.75 8.23
CA SER A 161 2.03 6.27 8.23
C SER A 161 2.73 6.57 9.54
N VAL A 162 3.63 5.68 9.93
CA VAL A 162 4.45 5.82 11.13
C VAL A 162 5.90 5.62 10.73
N TYR A 163 6.76 6.56 11.11
CA TYR A 163 8.19 6.49 10.86
C TYR A 163 8.96 7.16 11.99
N THR A 164 10.24 6.85 12.09
CA THR A 164 11.17 7.56 12.99
C THR A 164 12.05 8.49 12.17
N ILE A 165 12.49 9.60 12.75
CA ILE A 165 13.36 10.57 12.10
C ILE A 165 14.26 11.25 13.14
N ASP A 166 15.49 11.54 12.77
CA ASP A 166 16.40 12.31 13.62
C ASP A 166 16.01 13.80 13.63
N PRO A 167 16.29 14.54 14.72
CA PRO A 167 16.10 15.98 14.74
C PRO A 167 16.95 16.68 13.68
N PHE A 168 16.35 17.62 12.94
CA PHE A 168 17.11 18.50 12.05
C PHE A 168 17.58 19.74 12.81
N VAL A 169 18.77 19.65 13.40
CA VAL A 169 19.38 20.72 14.21
C VAL A 169 19.79 21.89 13.30
N ARG A 170 19.37 23.11 13.66
CA ARG A 170 19.65 24.35 12.93
C ARG A 170 20.08 25.47 13.88
N THR A 171 20.89 26.40 13.39
CA THR A 171 21.22 27.64 14.11
C THR A 171 20.10 28.68 13.94
N PRO A 172 20.00 29.70 14.82
CA PRO A 172 19.02 30.78 14.67
C PRO A 172 19.10 31.47 13.30
N GLU A 173 20.31 31.70 12.79
CA GLU A 173 20.56 32.34 11.49
C GLU A 173 19.99 31.49 10.34
N GLN A 174 20.15 30.16 10.41
CA GLN A 174 19.60 29.20 9.45
C GLN A 174 18.06 29.14 9.47
N ILE A 175 17.42 29.56 10.56
CA ILE A 175 15.96 29.62 10.67
C ILE A 175 15.44 30.94 10.09
N VAL A 176 16.12 32.06 10.37
CA VAL A 176 15.71 33.40 9.94
C VAL A 176 16.00 33.64 8.46
N ASN A 177 17.11 33.12 7.94
CA ASN A 177 17.48 33.27 6.53
C ASN A 177 17.75 31.90 5.87
N PRO A 178 16.70 31.15 5.50
CA PRO A 178 16.84 29.79 4.97
C PRO A 178 17.42 29.71 3.55
N GLU A 179 17.61 30.86 2.87
CA GLU A 179 18.12 30.96 1.49
C GLU A 179 19.40 31.82 1.39
N GLY A 180 19.97 32.22 2.53
CA GLY A 180 21.12 33.14 2.57
C GLY A 180 22.36 32.61 1.86
N GLU A 181 22.98 33.47 1.04
CA GLU A 181 24.09 33.17 0.11
C GLU A 181 25.38 32.66 0.79
N GLU A 182 25.55 32.81 2.11
CA GLU A 182 26.76 32.43 2.84
C GLU A 182 26.69 31.06 3.53
N LEU A 183 25.52 30.44 3.60
CA LEU A 183 25.38 29.12 4.19
C LEU A 183 25.20 28.12 3.07
N ASP A 184 26.11 27.15 3.00
CA ASP A 184 26.01 26.00 2.11
C ASP A 184 24.83 25.12 2.59
N ILE A 185 23.60 25.61 2.45
CA ILE A 185 22.35 24.91 2.80
C ILE A 185 22.23 23.59 2.02
N LYS A 186 22.99 23.48 0.92
CA LYS A 186 23.20 22.25 0.15
C LYS A 186 23.99 21.18 0.93
N GLU A 187 24.86 21.56 1.86
CA GLU A 187 25.64 20.64 2.69
C GLU A 187 24.85 20.09 3.89
N LEU A 188 23.83 20.81 4.37
CA LEU A 188 22.94 20.35 5.44
C LEU A 188 21.98 19.27 4.94
N LYS A 189 22.43 18.01 5.02
CA LYS A 189 21.61 16.84 4.70
C LYS A 189 20.47 16.71 5.70
N ARG A 190 19.23 16.95 5.23
CA ARG A 190 18.03 16.69 6.04
C ARG A 190 17.94 15.20 6.42
N PRO A 191 17.58 14.89 7.66
CA PRO A 191 17.36 13.51 8.08
C PRO A 191 16.23 12.90 7.25
N LYS A 192 16.38 11.61 6.93
CA LYS A 192 15.39 10.86 6.16
C LYS A 192 14.52 10.04 7.10
N PRO A 193 13.21 9.88 6.82
CA PRO A 193 12.36 8.92 7.51
C PRO A 193 12.98 7.51 7.51
N GLN A 194 13.02 6.90 8.69
CA GLN A 194 13.52 5.56 8.95
C GLN A 194 12.34 4.63 9.27
N SER A 195 12.44 3.38 8.83
CA SER A 195 11.47 2.30 9.12
C SER A 195 10.01 2.72 8.92
N LYS A 196 9.71 3.40 7.80
CA LYS A 196 8.36 3.89 7.52
C LYS A 196 7.40 2.73 7.25
N ARG A 197 6.33 2.65 8.04
CA ARG A 197 5.17 1.77 7.83
C ARG A 197 3.98 2.58 7.33
N VAL A 198 3.20 2.02 6.42
CA VAL A 198 2.05 2.69 5.80
C VAL A 198 0.82 1.79 5.87
N TRP A 199 -0.30 2.38 6.25
CA TRP A 199 -1.63 1.79 6.17
C TRP A 199 -2.47 2.60 5.19
N ALA A 200 -3.22 1.92 4.33
CA ALA A 200 -4.17 2.57 3.45
C ALA A 200 -5.41 1.69 3.33
N SER A 201 -6.55 2.16 3.83
CA SER A 201 -7.77 1.37 3.78
C SER A 201 -8.97 2.16 3.28
N LEU A 202 -9.67 1.55 2.32
CA LEU A 202 -11.01 1.97 1.90
C LEU A 202 -12.12 1.28 2.70
N ILE A 203 -11.78 0.17 3.38
CA ILE A 203 -12.72 -0.77 4.02
C ILE A 203 -12.80 -0.50 5.51
N LYS A 204 -11.64 -0.49 6.20
CA LYS A 204 -11.56 -0.22 7.63
C LYS A 204 -12.05 1.20 7.91
N GLN A 205 -12.75 1.38 9.03
CA GLN A 205 -13.14 2.72 9.47
C GLN A 205 -11.88 3.51 9.89
N PRO A 206 -11.87 4.85 9.77
CA PRO A 206 -10.69 5.63 10.12
C PRO A 206 -10.21 5.41 11.56
N GLU A 207 -11.12 5.14 12.50
CA GLU A 207 -10.86 4.80 13.91
C GLU A 207 -9.92 3.61 14.01
N VAL A 208 -10.20 2.54 13.26
CA VAL A 208 -9.42 1.30 13.29
C VAL A 208 -8.03 1.55 12.71
N VAL A 209 -7.94 2.27 11.58
CA VAL A 209 -6.64 2.58 10.95
C VAL A 209 -5.79 3.48 11.84
N ILE A 210 -6.40 4.47 12.50
CA ILE A 210 -5.70 5.37 13.42
C ILE A 210 -5.23 4.57 14.65
N SER A 211 -6.08 3.72 15.23
CA SER A 211 -5.72 2.87 16.36
C SER A 211 -4.54 1.94 16.02
N GLU A 212 -4.61 1.21 14.90
CA GLU A 212 -3.52 0.32 14.45
C GLU A 212 -2.19 1.08 14.25
N ALA A 213 -2.26 2.32 13.75
CA ALA A 213 -1.09 3.17 13.60
C ALA A 213 -0.57 3.69 14.95
N PHE A 214 -1.45 3.96 15.91
CA PHE A 214 -1.06 4.32 17.28
C PHE A 214 -0.41 3.16 18.02
N ASP A 215 -0.91 1.93 17.85
CA ASP A 215 -0.28 0.73 18.42
C ASP A 215 1.19 0.61 17.97
N GLU A 216 1.47 0.92 16.70
CA GLU A 216 2.86 0.98 16.19
C GLU A 216 3.66 2.11 16.86
N VAL A 217 3.08 3.29 17.07
CA VAL A 217 3.75 4.40 17.77
C VAL A 217 4.11 3.98 19.20
N LEU A 218 3.16 3.42 19.95
CA LEU A 218 3.36 2.97 21.31
C LEU A 218 4.44 1.88 21.39
N HIS A 219 4.42 0.94 20.44
CA HIS A 219 5.44 -0.09 20.32
C HIS A 219 6.84 0.49 20.06
N ARG A 220 6.96 1.54 19.24
CA ARG A 220 8.25 2.23 18.98
C ARG A 220 8.71 3.12 20.13
N ARG A 221 7.77 3.62 20.96
CA ARG A 221 8.08 4.40 22.18
C ARG A 221 8.40 3.52 23.38
N SER A 222 7.85 2.30 23.47
CA SER A 222 8.13 1.41 24.60
C SER A 222 9.58 0.91 24.62
N THR A 223 10.21 0.85 23.45
CA THR A 223 11.62 0.45 23.31
C THR A 223 12.60 1.56 23.71
N GLN A 224 12.22 2.85 23.55
CA GLN A 224 13.06 4.02 23.81
C GLN A 224 12.21 5.27 24.09
N GLN A 225 12.64 6.15 25.01
CA GLN A 225 12.02 7.47 25.17
C GLN A 225 12.23 8.33 23.89
N LYS A 226 11.22 8.31 23.00
CA LYS A 226 11.19 9.08 21.75
C LYS A 226 10.20 10.24 21.86
N HIS A 227 10.53 11.37 21.24
CA HIS A 227 9.60 12.48 21.07
C HIS A 227 8.48 12.08 20.11
N PHE A 228 7.24 12.42 20.43
CA PHE A 228 6.08 12.10 19.61
C PHE A 228 5.60 13.32 18.82
N CYS A 229 5.33 13.12 17.54
CA CYS A 229 4.73 14.14 16.67
C CYS A 229 3.60 13.53 15.84
N ALA A 230 2.43 14.18 15.84
CA ALA A 230 1.32 13.84 14.98
C ALA A 230 1.09 14.93 13.92
N LEU A 231 0.98 14.52 12.66
CA LEU A 231 0.63 15.40 11.55
C LEU A 231 -0.66 14.91 10.89
N VAL A 232 -1.67 15.78 10.84
CA VAL A 232 -2.98 15.46 10.25
C VAL A 232 -3.38 16.52 9.22
N ASP A 233 -4.22 16.13 8.27
CA ASP A 233 -4.67 16.97 7.14
C ASP A 233 -5.63 18.13 7.53
N GLY A 234 -5.85 18.36 8.83
CA GLY A 234 -6.78 19.36 9.37
C GLY A 234 -8.23 18.88 9.46
N ASN A 235 -8.51 17.60 9.20
CA ASN A 235 -9.82 17.03 9.45
C ASN A 235 -10.15 17.02 10.97
N LYS A 236 -11.15 17.81 11.36
CA LYS A 236 -11.59 17.96 12.76
C LYS A 236 -11.89 16.62 13.45
N THR A 237 -12.49 15.67 12.73
CA THR A 237 -12.80 14.35 13.27
C THR A 237 -11.54 13.52 13.51
N GLN A 238 -10.50 13.69 12.70
CA GLN A 238 -9.21 13.05 12.96
C GLN A 238 -8.54 13.71 14.17
N LEU A 239 -8.51 15.05 14.24
CA LEU A 239 -7.95 15.79 15.38
C LEU A 239 -8.55 15.35 16.72
N SER A 240 -9.88 15.33 16.85
CA SER A 240 -10.53 14.90 18.10
C SER A 240 -10.17 13.47 18.50
N ARG A 241 -9.98 12.57 17.54
CA ARG A 241 -9.56 11.19 17.83
C ARG A 241 -8.10 11.11 18.28
N PHE A 242 -7.23 11.92 17.69
CA PHE A 242 -5.85 12.02 18.12
C PHE A 242 -5.77 12.52 19.57
N GLU A 243 -6.57 13.53 19.92
CA GLU A 243 -6.71 14.03 21.29
C GLU A 243 -7.20 12.92 22.23
N GLU A 244 -8.29 12.21 21.89
CA GLU A 244 -8.82 11.09 22.70
C GLU A 244 -7.79 9.97 22.94
N VAL A 245 -7.03 9.57 21.91
CA VAL A 245 -6.02 8.51 22.04
C VAL A 245 -4.82 8.98 22.88
N CYS A 246 -4.41 10.25 22.74
CA CYS A 246 -3.35 10.81 23.57
C CYS A 246 -3.78 10.93 25.04
N GLU A 247 -5.04 11.30 25.32
CA GLU A 247 -5.58 11.35 26.68
C GLU A 247 -5.66 9.97 27.35
N GLN A 248 -5.93 8.91 26.58
CA GLN A 248 -5.99 7.54 27.07
C GLN A 248 -4.60 6.90 27.28
N THR A 249 -3.54 7.53 26.77
CA THR A 249 -2.17 7.03 26.86
C THR A 249 -1.25 8.15 27.40
N PRO A 250 -1.38 8.52 28.69
CA PRO A 250 -0.49 9.50 29.29
C PRO A 250 0.96 9.00 29.31
N ASP A 251 1.90 9.94 29.18
CA ASP A 251 3.35 9.72 29.11
C ASP A 251 3.93 8.81 30.20
#